data_AF-A0A7Y3B9C5-F1
#
_entry.id   AF-A0A7Y3B9C5-F1
#
_cell.length_a   1.000
_cell.length_b   1.000
_cell.length_c   1.000
_cell.angle_alpha   90.00
_cell.angle_beta   90.00
_cell.angle_gamma   90.00
#
_symmetry.space_group_name_H-M   'P 1'
#
loop_
_entity.id
_entity.type
_entity.pdbx_description
1 polymer ?
#
loop_
_entity_poly.entity_id
_entity_poly.type
_entity_poly.pdbx_seq_one_letter_code
_entity_poly.pdbx_strand_id
1 'polypeptide(L)'
;MKLFSQVSYWTKITALSIGLISLSLTAFFSTVVVSLTEFAFKYMNPNVDADQDIYIFIIKLTLILFIAFLFFISFSLLCNLHVKFYNFINSIINTEKLYKTIVTDPLTSKTNFSKFVFITATSYAIILHLIYLIFGNIYDDGAGSLDESMAEYISSFLLIISSIILLVSILMLKNVSAPNKDKRIIRTCLSILSLMFLFVFMEEFSWGQQIFQWETTGTLNEINFQKETNLHNVIQPLLKFMYPLGGIGLFFILLLLWFFPRGKEHFWLNLLTPHISLIYLVFFMACVSFDGLLLSELFELLFYPFLLLYSIRILVCILYPSTKRESV
;
A
#
# COMPACT_ATOMS: atom_id res chain seq x y z
N MET A 1 37.44 -19.44 13.02
CA MET A 1 37.58 -19.99 11.65
C MET A 1 36.38 -20.80 11.15
N LYS A 2 35.75 -21.70 11.93
CA LYS A 2 34.55 -22.47 11.49
C LYS A 2 33.31 -21.63 11.11
N LEU A 3 33.19 -20.40 11.61
CA LEU A 3 32.05 -19.50 11.28
C LEU A 3 32.08 -19.04 9.81
N PHE A 4 33.26 -18.86 9.23
CA PHE A 4 33.41 -18.39 7.86
C PHE A 4 33.32 -19.51 6.82
N SER A 5 33.48 -20.78 7.20
CA SER A 5 33.46 -21.89 6.22
C SER A 5 32.07 -22.22 5.68
N GLN A 6 31.01 -21.74 6.33
CA GLN A 6 29.61 -22.01 5.93
C GLN A 6 28.98 -20.91 5.06
N VAL A 7 29.68 -19.79 4.85
CA VAL A 7 29.19 -18.66 4.06
C VAL A 7 29.68 -18.79 2.62
N SER A 8 28.79 -18.59 1.65
CA SER A 8 29.13 -18.66 0.23
C SER A 8 30.23 -17.65 -0.13
N TYR A 9 31.03 -17.97 -1.15
CA TYR A 9 32.11 -17.09 -1.62
C TYR A 9 31.59 -15.70 -1.99
N TRP A 10 30.49 -15.63 -2.74
CA TRP A 10 29.87 -14.37 -3.15
C TRP A 10 29.36 -13.56 -1.97
N THR A 11 28.72 -14.22 -0.99
CA THR A 11 28.25 -13.54 0.23
C THR A 11 29.41 -12.91 1.01
N LYS A 12 30.58 -13.57 1.06
CA LYS A 12 31.78 -12.99 1.70
C LYS A 12 32.28 -11.76 0.95
N ILE A 13 32.37 -11.84 -0.38
CA ILE A 13 32.78 -10.70 -1.21
C ILE A 13 31.83 -9.53 -0.97
N THR A 14 30.52 -9.75 -1.09
CA THR A 14 29.52 -8.69 -0.88
C THR A 14 29.65 -8.07 0.52
N ALA A 15 29.78 -8.90 1.56
CA ALA A 15 29.92 -8.42 2.91
C ALA A 15 31.20 -7.61 3.13
N LEU A 16 32.34 -8.06 2.58
CA LEU A 16 33.60 -7.33 2.64
C LEU A 16 33.55 -6.02 1.87
N SER A 17 32.92 -5.99 0.69
CA SER A 17 32.71 -4.76 -0.08
C SER A 17 31.86 -3.75 0.68
N ILE A 18 30.73 -4.17 1.28
CA ILE A 18 29.89 -3.30 2.11
C ILE A 18 30.67 -2.79 3.32
N GLY A 19 31.45 -3.67 3.96
CA GLY A 19 32.31 -3.30 5.09
C GLY A 19 33.37 -2.27 4.70
N LEU A 20 33.99 -2.42 3.52
CA LEU A 20 34.97 -1.47 2.99
C LEU A 20 34.33 -0.11 2.66
N ILE A 21 33.10 -0.10 2.15
CA ILE A 21 32.33 1.14 1.93
C ILE A 21 32.06 1.83 3.27
N SER A 22 31.58 1.09 4.28
CA SER A 22 31.33 1.62 5.62
C SER A 22 32.60 2.20 6.27
N LEU A 23 33.73 1.49 6.16
CA LEU A 23 35.04 1.96 6.65
C LEU A 23 35.53 3.19 5.90
N SER A 24 35.37 3.23 4.57
CA SER A 24 35.71 4.40 3.76
C SER A 24 34.87 5.61 4.16
N LEU A 25 33.55 5.46 4.31
CA LEU A 25 32.66 6.53 4.77
C LEU A 25 33.03 7.03 6.18
N THR A 26 33.48 6.13 7.04
CA THR A 26 33.98 6.50 8.38
C THR A 26 35.28 7.30 8.29
N ALA A 27 36.24 6.85 7.47
CA ALA A 27 37.53 7.51 7.29
C ALA A 27 37.39 8.90 6.67
N PHE A 28 36.45 9.06 5.74
CA PHE A 28 36.17 10.32 5.05
C PHE A 28 34.96 11.07 5.64
N PHE A 29 34.53 10.74 6.86
CA PHE A 29 33.28 11.25 7.45
C PHE A 29 33.19 12.78 7.40
N SER A 30 34.23 13.48 7.85
CA SER A 30 34.24 14.95 7.86
C SER A 30 34.10 15.54 6.45
N THR A 31 34.79 14.96 5.46
CA THR A 31 34.76 15.41 4.06
C THR A 31 33.38 15.17 3.44
N VAL A 32 32.78 14.01 3.70
CA VAL A 32 31.43 13.67 3.22
C VAL A 32 30.38 14.58 3.84
N VAL A 33 30.46 14.87 5.14
CA VAL A 33 29.53 15.79 5.81
C VAL A 33 29.60 17.18 5.19
N VAL A 34 30.80 17.74 4.96
CA VAL A 34 30.97 19.05 4.32
C VAL A 34 30.34 19.06 2.93
N SER A 35 30.65 18.05 2.10
CA SER A 35 30.11 17.96 0.74
C SER A 35 28.60 17.82 0.70
N LEU A 36 28.00 17.00 1.57
CA LEU A 36 26.55 16.85 1.67
C LEU A 36 25.88 18.12 2.18
N THR A 37 26.52 18.82 3.11
CA THR A 37 26.02 20.09 3.65
C THR A 37 26.02 21.18 2.57
N GLU A 38 27.13 21.34 1.84
CA GLU A 38 27.23 22.27 0.70
C GLU A 38 26.20 21.94 -0.39
N PHE A 39 26.03 20.64 -0.71
CA PHE A 39 25.03 20.20 -1.66
C PHE A 39 23.61 20.55 -1.20
N ALA A 40 23.27 20.26 0.06
CA ALA A 40 21.96 20.53 0.62
C ALA A 40 21.65 22.04 0.61
N PHE A 41 22.59 22.90 1.03
CA PHE A 41 22.39 24.35 0.97
C PHE A 41 22.26 24.89 -0.45
N LYS A 42 23.03 24.33 -1.39
CA LYS A 42 23.01 24.80 -2.78
C LYS A 42 21.73 24.43 -3.52
N TYR A 43 21.15 23.26 -3.23
CA TYR A 43 20.09 22.68 -4.07
C TYR A 43 18.76 22.43 -3.36
N MET A 44 18.75 22.29 -2.03
CA MET A 44 17.53 21.92 -1.31
C MET A 44 16.91 23.07 -0.53
N ASN A 45 17.68 24.05 -0.04
CA ASN A 45 17.10 25.21 0.63
C ASN A 45 18.02 26.46 0.67
N PRO A 46 17.86 27.45 -0.23
CA PRO A 46 18.75 28.60 -0.30
C PRO A 46 18.52 29.68 0.78
N ASN A 47 17.49 29.57 1.64
CA ASN A 47 17.04 30.67 2.52
C ASN A 47 17.13 30.38 4.04
N VAL A 48 17.84 29.33 4.48
CA VAL A 48 17.89 28.96 5.91
C VAL A 48 19.19 29.40 6.57
N ASP A 49 19.30 30.69 6.87
CA ASP A 49 20.33 31.22 7.77
C ASP A 49 19.99 30.95 9.26
N ALA A 50 18.72 30.65 9.57
CA ALA A 50 18.25 30.60 10.97
C ALA A 50 18.58 29.32 11.74
N ASP A 51 18.89 28.19 11.07
CA ASP A 51 19.05 26.88 11.74
C ASP A 51 20.17 26.01 11.15
N GLN A 52 21.23 26.62 10.60
CA GLN A 52 22.33 25.92 9.94
C GLN A 52 22.92 24.76 10.76
N ASP A 53 23.07 24.97 12.07
CA ASP A 53 23.60 23.97 13.00
C ASP A 53 22.69 22.73 13.14
N ILE A 54 21.37 22.91 13.09
CA ILE A 54 20.39 21.82 13.17
C ILE A 54 20.48 20.95 11.91
N TYR A 55 20.60 21.55 10.72
CA TYR A 55 20.75 20.79 9.48
C TYR A 55 22.06 20.00 9.44
N ILE A 56 23.17 20.63 9.84
CA ILE A 56 24.46 19.94 9.96
C ILE A 56 24.36 18.77 10.96
N PHE A 57 23.66 18.96 12.08
CA PHE A 57 23.42 17.90 13.05
C PHE A 57 22.60 16.75 12.45
N ILE A 58 21.51 17.03 11.75
CA ILE A 58 20.67 16.02 11.09
C ILE A 58 21.48 15.23 10.06
N ILE A 59 22.27 15.90 9.21
CA ILE A 59 23.14 15.25 8.21
C ILE A 59 24.16 14.34 8.90
N LYS A 60 24.84 14.83 9.95
CA LYS A 60 25.80 14.03 10.73
C LYS A 60 25.14 12.79 11.33
N LEU A 61 24.00 12.96 11.99
CA LEU A 61 23.26 11.85 12.61
C LEU A 61 22.82 10.82 11.58
N THR A 62 22.29 11.28 10.45
CA THR A 62 21.84 10.42 9.35
C THR A 62 23.00 9.61 8.76
N LEU A 63 24.14 10.26 8.54
CA LEU A 63 25.33 9.59 8.02
C LEU A 63 25.90 8.57 9.02
N ILE A 64 25.90 8.89 10.33
CA ILE A 64 26.30 7.93 11.38
C ILE A 64 25.39 6.70 11.38
N LEU A 65 24.06 6.90 11.34
CA LEU A 65 23.09 5.82 11.29
C LEU A 65 23.27 4.97 10.04
N PHE A 66 23.52 5.61 8.88
CA PHE A 66 23.76 4.91 7.63
C PHE A 66 25.05 4.07 7.67
N ILE A 67 26.16 4.62 8.19
CA ILE A 67 27.41 3.89 8.36
C ILE A 67 27.22 2.69 9.30
N ALA A 68 26.55 2.89 10.44
CA ALA A 68 26.25 1.84 11.40
C ALA A 68 25.38 0.72 10.78
N PHE A 69 24.40 1.10 9.95
CA PHE A 69 23.57 0.16 9.22
C PHE A 69 24.37 -0.67 8.20
N LEU A 70 25.25 -0.04 7.43
CA LEU A 70 26.14 -0.76 6.49
C LEU A 70 27.08 -1.72 7.23
N PHE A 71 27.64 -1.30 8.36
CA PHE A 71 28.48 -2.16 9.20
C PHE A 71 27.69 -3.35 9.72
N PHE A 72 26.46 -3.12 10.20
CA PHE A 72 25.56 -4.19 10.65
C PHE A 72 25.22 -5.18 9.54
N ILE A 73 24.92 -4.71 8.32
CA ILE A 73 24.68 -5.58 7.17
C ILE A 73 25.92 -6.43 6.86
N SER A 74 27.09 -5.80 6.77
CA SER A 74 28.36 -6.49 6.51
C SER A 74 28.60 -7.58 7.55
N PHE A 75 28.49 -7.24 8.84
CA PHE A 75 28.64 -8.19 9.94
C PHE A 75 27.61 -9.32 9.90
N SER A 76 26.34 -9.00 9.64
CA SER A 76 25.24 -9.95 9.52
C SER A 76 25.47 -10.98 8.42
N LEU A 77 25.98 -10.53 7.27
CA LEU A 77 26.35 -11.41 6.15
C LEU A 77 27.56 -12.30 6.50
N LEU A 78 28.62 -11.73 7.09
CA LEU A 78 29.81 -12.50 7.51
C LEU A 78 29.50 -13.56 8.57
N CYS A 79 28.57 -13.25 9.48
CA CYS A 79 28.14 -14.17 10.54
C CYS A 79 27.04 -15.15 10.09
N ASN A 80 26.66 -15.12 8.81
CA ASN A 80 25.58 -15.92 8.24
C ASN A 80 24.23 -15.73 8.94
N LEU A 81 23.98 -14.56 9.54
CA LEU A 81 22.76 -14.30 10.32
C LEU A 81 21.52 -14.39 9.43
N HIS A 82 21.60 -13.99 8.16
CA HIS A 82 20.51 -14.15 7.19
C HIS A 82 20.08 -15.61 6.98
N VAL A 83 21.02 -16.56 6.89
CA VAL A 83 20.69 -18.00 6.80
C VAL A 83 20.13 -18.52 8.11
N LYS A 84 20.71 -18.13 9.25
CA LYS A 84 20.19 -18.51 10.57
C LYS A 84 18.77 -17.99 10.78
N PHE A 85 18.52 -16.75 10.38
CA PHE A 85 17.21 -16.11 10.42
C PHE A 85 16.23 -16.80 9.48
N TYR A 86 16.63 -17.11 8.24
CA TYR A 86 15.80 -17.88 7.31
C TYR A 86 15.42 -19.26 7.88
N ASN A 87 16.38 -19.98 8.47
CA ASN A 87 16.12 -21.27 9.11
C ASN A 87 15.21 -21.13 10.33
N PHE A 88 15.38 -20.07 11.13
CA PHE A 88 14.50 -19.74 12.24
C PHE A 88 13.08 -19.44 11.77
N ILE A 89 12.91 -18.62 10.73
CA ILE A 89 11.60 -18.35 10.13
C ILE A 89 10.99 -19.63 9.58
N ASN A 90 11.74 -20.47 8.86
CA ASN A 90 11.28 -21.76 8.37
C ASN A 90 10.90 -22.74 9.50
N SER A 91 11.48 -22.60 10.69
CA SER A 91 11.11 -23.41 11.85
C SER A 91 9.75 -23.02 12.45
N ILE A 92 9.31 -21.77 12.21
CA ILE A 92 8.05 -21.24 12.73
C ILE A 92 6.96 -21.23 11.65
N ILE A 93 7.33 -20.91 10.41
CA ILE A 93 6.42 -20.66 9.30
C ILE A 93 6.80 -21.58 8.15
N ASN A 94 5.82 -22.34 7.64
CA ASN A 94 5.98 -23.07 6.39
C ASN A 94 5.99 -22.07 5.22
N THR A 95 7.18 -21.66 4.80
CA THR A 95 7.39 -20.63 3.77
C THR A 95 6.90 -21.06 2.39
N GLU A 96 6.98 -22.36 2.06
CA GLU A 96 6.44 -22.89 0.80
C GLU A 96 4.91 -22.76 0.75
N LYS A 97 4.23 -23.12 1.86
CA LYS A 97 2.78 -22.97 1.99
C LYS A 97 2.38 -21.49 1.89
N LEU A 98 3.08 -20.61 2.62
CA LEU A 98 2.80 -19.17 2.58
C LEU A 98 2.97 -18.59 1.17
N TYR A 99 4.09 -18.92 0.50
CA TYR A 99 4.33 -18.51 -0.88
C TYR A 99 3.17 -18.94 -1.79
N LYS A 100 2.78 -20.22 -1.71
CA LYS A 100 1.69 -20.77 -2.51
C LYS A 100 0.37 -20.03 -2.24
N THR A 101 0.04 -19.74 -0.98
CA THR A 101 -1.17 -18.97 -0.64
C THR A 101 -1.11 -17.54 -1.18
N ILE A 102 0.06 -16.90 -1.23
CA ILE A 102 0.21 -15.56 -1.81
C ILE A 102 0.02 -15.57 -3.34
N VAL A 103 0.62 -16.54 -4.03
CA VAL A 103 0.67 -16.55 -5.49
C VAL A 103 -0.50 -17.27 -6.16
N THR A 104 -1.30 -18.04 -5.43
CA THR A 104 -2.45 -18.78 -5.97
C THR A 104 -3.74 -18.45 -5.23
N ASP A 105 -4.78 -18.10 -5.97
CA ASP A 105 -6.13 -17.99 -5.43
C ASP A 105 -6.93 -19.26 -5.75
N PRO A 106 -7.41 -20.00 -4.74
CA PRO A 106 -8.10 -21.27 -4.95
C PRO A 106 -9.45 -21.13 -5.69
N LEU A 107 -10.03 -19.93 -5.75
CA LEU A 107 -11.33 -19.69 -6.38
C LEU A 107 -11.26 -19.53 -7.90
N THR A 108 -10.07 -19.26 -8.46
CA THR A 108 -9.90 -19.05 -9.90
C THR A 108 -9.02 -20.12 -10.56
N SER A 109 -9.34 -20.46 -11.81
CA SER A 109 -8.48 -21.31 -12.65
C SER A 109 -7.28 -20.54 -13.24
N LYS A 110 -7.25 -19.20 -13.12
CA LYS A 110 -6.15 -18.35 -13.57
C LYS A 110 -5.00 -18.37 -12.57
N THR A 111 -4.13 -19.38 -12.68
CA THR A 111 -3.04 -19.64 -11.72
C THR A 111 -2.05 -18.49 -11.51
N ASN A 112 -1.83 -17.65 -12.51
CA ASN A 112 -0.88 -16.52 -12.43
C ASN A 112 -1.53 -15.20 -11.99
N PHE A 113 -2.87 -15.16 -11.84
CA PHE A 113 -3.58 -13.92 -11.56
C PHE A 113 -3.16 -13.32 -10.22
N SER A 114 -3.16 -14.11 -9.13
CA SER A 114 -2.80 -13.61 -7.80
C SER A 114 -1.33 -13.20 -7.71
N LYS A 115 -0.44 -13.90 -8.41
CA LYS A 115 0.96 -13.50 -8.55
C LYS A 115 1.09 -12.12 -9.21
N PHE A 116 0.35 -11.89 -10.30
CA PHE A 116 0.32 -10.60 -10.96
C PHE A 116 -0.22 -9.51 -10.03
N VAL A 117 -1.37 -9.74 -9.38
CA VAL A 117 -1.94 -8.80 -8.41
C VAL A 117 -0.96 -8.50 -7.28
N PHE A 118 -0.27 -9.50 -6.73
CA PHE A 118 0.73 -9.30 -5.68
C PHE A 118 1.88 -8.42 -6.14
N ILE A 119 2.45 -8.69 -7.33
CA ILE A 119 3.54 -7.88 -7.87
C ILE A 119 3.06 -6.44 -8.12
N THR A 120 1.93 -6.26 -8.79
CA THR A 120 1.38 -4.93 -9.10
C THR A 120 1.06 -4.15 -7.83
N ALA A 121 0.37 -4.75 -6.87
CA ALA A 121 0.00 -4.10 -5.60
C ALA A 121 1.23 -3.73 -4.77
N THR A 122 2.21 -4.64 -4.68
CA THR A 122 3.45 -4.41 -3.92
C THR A 122 4.32 -3.35 -4.57
N SER A 123 4.53 -3.44 -5.90
CA SER A 123 5.29 -2.43 -6.64
C SER A 123 4.65 -1.06 -6.53
N TYR A 124 3.33 -0.96 -6.68
CA TYR A 124 2.61 0.30 -6.55
C TYR A 124 2.79 0.91 -5.15
N ALA A 125 2.54 0.14 -4.09
CA ALA A 125 2.68 0.61 -2.71
C ALA A 125 4.11 1.06 -2.38
N ILE A 126 5.12 0.28 -2.80
CA ILE A 126 6.53 0.62 -2.57
C ILE A 126 6.92 1.87 -3.37
N ILE A 127 6.57 1.94 -4.65
CA ILE A 127 6.91 3.11 -5.49
C ILE A 127 6.29 4.36 -4.92
N LEU A 128 5.00 4.32 -4.57
CA LEU A 128 4.31 5.48 -4.02
C LEU A 128 4.91 5.92 -2.68
N HIS A 129 5.23 4.97 -1.81
CA HIS A 129 5.90 5.28 -0.55
C HIS A 129 7.32 5.84 -0.76
N LEU A 130 8.08 5.33 -1.73
CA LEU A 130 9.40 5.87 -2.07
C LEU A 130 9.30 7.29 -2.65
N ILE A 131 8.32 7.54 -3.52
CA ILE A 131 8.04 8.88 -4.04
C ILE A 131 7.77 9.83 -2.88
N TYR A 132 6.89 9.45 -1.96
CA TYR A 132 6.59 10.24 -0.76
C TYR A 132 7.82 10.49 0.11
N LEU A 133 8.67 9.48 0.34
CA LEU A 133 9.90 9.63 1.12
C LEU A 133 10.94 10.55 0.45
N ILE A 134 11.00 10.58 -0.89
CA ILE A 134 11.99 11.36 -1.64
C ILE A 134 11.52 12.80 -1.83
N PHE A 135 10.26 12.98 -2.21
CA PHE A 135 9.71 14.27 -2.62
C PHE A 135 8.86 14.94 -1.54
N GLY A 136 8.58 14.25 -0.43
CA GLY A 136 7.67 14.73 0.59
C GLY A 136 6.23 14.64 0.10
N ASN A 137 5.42 15.65 0.42
CA ASN A 137 4.05 15.68 -0.09
C ASN A 137 4.08 15.80 -1.63
N ILE A 138 3.35 14.90 -2.30
CA ILE A 138 3.19 14.90 -3.75
C ILE A 138 2.40 16.14 -4.21
N TYR A 139 1.72 16.81 -3.28
CA TYR A 139 0.78 17.91 -3.52
C TYR A 139 1.28 19.30 -3.09
N ASP A 140 2.53 19.43 -2.63
CA ASP A 140 3.09 20.75 -2.31
C ASP A 140 3.63 21.43 -3.59
N ASP A 141 3.55 22.76 -3.69
CA ASP A 141 3.77 23.64 -4.87
C ASP A 141 5.20 23.60 -5.50
N GLY A 142 6.00 22.58 -5.20
CA GLY A 142 7.31 22.33 -5.79
C GLY A 142 7.23 21.74 -7.20
N ALA A 143 8.29 21.97 -7.99
CA ALA A 143 8.42 21.70 -9.44
C ALA A 143 8.35 20.20 -9.89
N GLY A 144 7.68 19.33 -9.14
CA GLY A 144 7.45 17.92 -9.46
C GLY A 144 6.15 17.32 -8.89
N SER A 145 5.19 18.15 -8.45
CA SER A 145 3.90 17.71 -7.90
C SER A 145 2.95 17.16 -8.96
N LEU A 146 2.12 16.17 -8.58
CA LEU A 146 0.84 15.99 -9.26
C LEU A 146 -0.03 17.15 -8.77
N ASP A 147 -0.62 17.93 -9.69
CA ASP A 147 -1.69 18.86 -9.31
C ASP A 147 -2.71 18.09 -8.48
N GLU A 148 -3.09 18.62 -7.31
CA GLU A 148 -4.08 18.04 -6.37
C GLU A 148 -5.31 17.51 -7.11
N SER A 149 -5.82 18.35 -8.02
CA SER A 149 -6.91 18.02 -8.94
C SER A 149 -6.66 16.78 -9.81
N MET A 150 -5.45 16.57 -10.34
CA MET A 150 -5.16 15.42 -11.20
C MET A 150 -5.23 14.11 -10.43
N ALA A 151 -4.75 14.09 -9.20
CA ALA A 151 -4.82 12.88 -8.39
C ALA A 151 -6.26 12.58 -7.96
N GLU A 152 -7.03 13.59 -7.58
CA GLU A 152 -8.48 13.45 -7.30
C GLU A 152 -9.21 12.86 -8.51
N TYR A 153 -8.92 13.34 -9.73
CA TYR A 153 -9.51 12.77 -10.96
C TYR A 153 -9.09 11.32 -11.19
N ILE A 154 -7.81 10.97 -11.02
CA ILE A 154 -7.33 9.60 -11.18
C ILE A 154 -8.01 8.69 -10.15
N SER A 155 -8.01 9.09 -8.88
CA SER A 155 -8.64 8.42 -7.76
C SER A 155 -10.14 8.17 -7.98
N SER A 156 -10.87 9.22 -8.34
CA SER A 156 -12.28 9.17 -8.72
C SER A 156 -12.50 8.21 -9.89
N PHE A 157 -11.65 8.26 -10.92
CA PHE A 157 -11.75 7.37 -12.07
C PHE A 157 -11.56 5.89 -11.71
N LEU A 158 -10.65 5.57 -10.78
CA LEU A 158 -10.48 4.22 -10.26
C LEU A 158 -11.73 3.73 -9.51
N LEU A 159 -12.41 4.60 -8.76
CA LEU A 159 -13.65 4.27 -8.04
C LEU A 159 -14.80 3.94 -8.99
N ILE A 160 -15.03 4.75 -10.03
CA ILE A 160 -16.11 4.47 -10.99
C ILE A 160 -15.84 3.18 -11.78
N ILE A 161 -14.58 2.93 -12.19
CA ILE A 161 -14.21 1.65 -12.83
C ILE A 161 -14.47 0.48 -11.86
N SER A 162 -14.06 0.60 -10.60
CA SER A 162 -14.30 -0.42 -9.59
C SER A 162 -15.80 -0.72 -9.43
N SER A 163 -16.63 0.33 -9.35
CA SER A 163 -18.09 0.18 -9.27
C SER A 163 -18.66 -0.56 -10.49
N ILE A 164 -18.25 -0.18 -11.70
CA ILE A 164 -18.67 -0.84 -12.94
C ILE A 164 -18.25 -2.32 -12.96
N ILE A 165 -17.02 -2.64 -12.53
CA ILE A 165 -16.54 -4.03 -12.46
C ILE A 165 -17.38 -4.87 -11.48
N LEU A 166 -17.79 -4.30 -10.34
CA LEU A 166 -18.69 -4.97 -9.40
C LEU A 166 -20.10 -5.16 -10.00
N LEU A 167 -20.63 -4.20 -10.76
CA LEU A 167 -21.90 -4.35 -11.49
C LEU A 167 -21.83 -5.47 -12.52
N VAL A 168 -20.76 -5.51 -13.31
CA VAL A 168 -20.51 -6.59 -14.29
C VAL A 168 -20.40 -7.94 -13.56
N SER A 169 -19.71 -7.99 -12.41
CA SER A 169 -19.59 -9.19 -11.58
C SER A 169 -20.95 -9.72 -11.13
N ILE A 170 -21.89 -8.84 -10.76
CA ILE A 170 -23.27 -9.21 -10.40
C ILE A 170 -24.00 -9.87 -11.58
N LEU A 171 -23.88 -9.29 -12.78
CA LEU A 171 -24.51 -9.82 -14.00
C LEU A 171 -23.95 -11.20 -14.38
N MET A 172 -22.66 -11.42 -14.12
CA MET A 172 -21.95 -12.67 -14.42
C MET A 172 -22.17 -13.78 -13.38
N LEU A 173 -22.70 -13.44 -12.19
CA LEU A 173 -22.88 -14.38 -11.09
C LEU A 173 -23.80 -15.57 -11.43
N LYS A 174 -24.69 -15.42 -12.43
CA LYS A 174 -25.55 -16.50 -12.93
C LYS A 174 -24.76 -17.72 -13.41
N ASN A 175 -23.54 -17.51 -13.90
CA ASN A 175 -22.67 -18.55 -14.48
C ASN A 175 -21.88 -19.34 -13.42
N VAL A 176 -21.96 -18.95 -12.15
CA VAL A 176 -21.19 -19.58 -11.07
C VAL A 176 -21.94 -20.78 -10.49
N SER A 177 -21.27 -21.91 -10.29
CA SER A 177 -21.85 -23.10 -9.63
C SER A 177 -21.79 -22.98 -8.10
N ALA A 178 -22.68 -22.18 -7.50
CA ALA A 178 -22.75 -21.96 -6.05
C ALA A 178 -24.20 -22.08 -5.53
N PRO A 179 -24.41 -22.38 -4.24
CA PRO A 179 -25.74 -22.41 -3.62
C PRO A 179 -26.49 -21.09 -3.85
N ASN A 180 -27.81 -21.16 -4.04
CA ASN A 180 -28.64 -19.96 -4.26
C ASN A 180 -28.56 -18.96 -3.11
N LYS A 181 -28.40 -19.45 -1.87
CA LYS A 181 -28.18 -18.60 -0.68
C LYS A 181 -26.91 -17.76 -0.83
N ASP A 182 -25.79 -18.39 -1.18
CA ASP A 182 -24.50 -17.72 -1.39
C ASP A 182 -24.59 -16.71 -2.52
N LYS A 183 -25.21 -17.07 -3.65
CA LYS A 183 -25.43 -16.14 -4.77
C LYS A 183 -26.23 -14.91 -4.37
N ARG A 184 -27.26 -15.08 -3.52
CA ARG A 184 -28.08 -13.96 -3.03
C ARG A 184 -27.25 -13.04 -2.15
N ILE A 185 -26.47 -13.59 -1.22
CA ILE A 185 -25.58 -12.81 -0.34
C ILE A 185 -24.54 -12.05 -1.18
N ILE A 186 -23.84 -12.75 -2.07
CA ILE A 186 -22.83 -12.12 -2.96
C ILE A 186 -23.48 -10.99 -3.74
N ARG A 187 -24.64 -11.22 -4.38
CA ARG A 187 -25.34 -10.18 -5.14
C ARG A 187 -25.64 -8.96 -4.26
N THR A 188 -26.20 -9.16 -3.08
CA THR A 188 -26.53 -8.06 -2.16
C THR A 188 -25.28 -7.30 -1.73
N CYS A 189 -24.21 -7.99 -1.32
CA CYS A 189 -22.96 -7.35 -0.91
C CYS A 189 -22.31 -6.57 -2.06
N LEU A 190 -22.24 -7.16 -3.26
CA LEU A 190 -21.67 -6.47 -4.42
C LEU A 190 -22.53 -5.28 -4.87
N SER A 191 -23.86 -5.36 -4.78
CA SER A 191 -24.75 -4.23 -5.05
C SER A 191 -24.51 -3.09 -4.08
N ILE A 192 -24.41 -3.38 -2.78
CA ILE A 192 -24.11 -2.38 -1.77
C ILE A 192 -22.72 -1.76 -2.02
N LEU A 193 -21.68 -2.57 -2.23
CA LEU A 193 -20.32 -2.09 -2.49
C LEU A 193 -20.25 -1.24 -3.76
N SER A 194 -20.91 -1.65 -4.85
CA SER A 194 -20.95 -0.87 -6.09
C SER A 194 -21.62 0.49 -5.89
N LEU A 195 -22.76 0.54 -5.20
CA LEU A 195 -23.43 1.79 -4.88
C LEU A 195 -22.58 2.67 -3.96
N MET A 196 -21.89 2.08 -2.98
CA MET A 196 -20.95 2.81 -2.13
C MET A 196 -19.79 3.39 -2.94
N PHE A 197 -19.17 2.62 -3.84
CA PHE A 197 -18.06 3.13 -4.67
C PHE A 197 -18.54 4.23 -5.64
N LEU A 198 -19.75 4.10 -6.17
CA LEU A 198 -20.35 5.14 -7.00
C LEU A 198 -20.62 6.43 -6.19
N PHE A 199 -21.10 6.28 -4.96
CA PHE A 199 -21.31 7.42 -4.06
C PHE A 199 -19.98 8.11 -3.73
N VAL A 200 -18.95 7.36 -3.31
CA VAL A 200 -17.63 7.95 -3.04
C VAL A 200 -17.06 8.61 -4.31
N PHE A 201 -17.19 7.98 -5.48
CA PHE A 201 -16.80 8.63 -6.75
C PHE A 201 -17.49 9.98 -6.96
N MET A 202 -18.80 10.06 -6.72
CA MET A 202 -19.53 11.32 -6.88
C MET A 202 -19.01 12.37 -5.90
N GLU A 203 -18.78 11.98 -4.66
CA GLU A 203 -18.25 12.83 -3.59
C GLU A 203 -16.85 13.38 -3.90
N GLU A 204 -15.91 12.53 -4.33
CA GLU A 204 -14.54 12.91 -4.73
C GLU A 204 -14.49 13.73 -6.02
N PHE A 205 -15.42 13.49 -6.96
CA PHE A 205 -15.47 14.21 -8.24
C PHE A 205 -16.17 15.57 -8.13
N SER A 206 -16.80 15.89 -7.00
CA SER A 206 -17.63 17.08 -6.82
C SER A 206 -18.67 17.24 -7.95
N TRP A 207 -19.41 16.14 -8.16
CA TRP A 207 -20.38 15.95 -9.25
C TRP A 207 -21.38 17.09 -9.41
N GLY A 208 -21.78 17.74 -8.32
CA GLY A 208 -22.71 18.85 -8.33
C GLY A 208 -22.23 20.03 -9.19
N GLN A 209 -21.00 20.47 -8.95
CA GLN A 209 -20.35 21.55 -9.68
C GLN A 209 -19.94 21.09 -11.07
N GLN A 210 -19.36 19.89 -11.18
CA GLN A 210 -18.78 19.41 -12.44
C GLN A 210 -19.84 19.00 -13.47
N ILE A 211 -20.95 18.38 -13.05
CA ILE A 211 -21.99 17.86 -13.95
C ILE A 211 -23.15 18.85 -14.08
N PHE A 212 -23.62 19.39 -12.94
CA PHE A 212 -24.85 20.20 -12.90
C PHE A 212 -24.58 21.71 -12.85
N GLN A 213 -23.32 22.13 -12.65
CA GLN A 213 -22.90 23.53 -12.58
C GLN A 213 -23.71 24.36 -11.57
N TRP A 214 -24.25 23.71 -10.54
CA TRP A 214 -25.02 24.42 -9.53
C TRP A 214 -24.12 25.03 -8.46
N GLU A 215 -24.55 26.17 -7.92
CA GLU A 215 -23.86 26.79 -6.80
C GLU A 215 -24.23 26.08 -5.50
N THR A 216 -23.24 25.93 -4.61
CA THR A 216 -23.48 25.44 -3.26
C THR A 216 -24.29 26.47 -2.49
N THR A 217 -25.43 26.08 -1.94
CA THR A 217 -26.37 26.99 -1.28
C THR A 217 -26.74 26.50 0.13
N GLY A 218 -27.29 27.40 0.95
CA GLY A 218 -27.76 27.08 2.29
C GLY A 218 -26.64 26.61 3.24
N THR A 219 -26.98 25.71 4.16
CA THR A 219 -26.07 25.25 5.22
C THR A 219 -24.80 24.59 4.67
N LEU A 220 -24.85 23.91 3.51
CA LEU A 220 -23.66 23.32 2.90
C LEU A 220 -22.63 24.38 2.52
N ASN A 221 -23.06 25.55 2.05
CA ASN A 221 -22.15 26.65 1.72
C ASN A 221 -21.47 27.26 2.96
N GLU A 222 -22.10 27.13 4.13
CA GLU A 222 -21.58 27.66 5.40
C GLU A 222 -20.57 26.72 6.06
N ILE A 223 -20.76 25.39 5.90
CA ILE A 223 -19.96 24.38 6.61
C ILE A 223 -18.95 23.65 5.72
N ASN A 224 -19.11 23.66 4.39
CA ASN A 224 -18.18 23.02 3.47
C ASN A 224 -16.98 23.93 3.22
N PHE A 225 -15.78 23.48 3.58
CA PHE A 225 -14.55 24.28 3.48
C PHE A 225 -14.19 24.71 2.05
N GLN A 226 -14.58 23.93 1.04
CA GLN A 226 -14.31 24.22 -0.37
C GLN A 226 -15.54 24.81 -1.10
N LYS A 227 -16.65 25.04 -0.38
CA LYS A 227 -17.92 25.52 -0.94
C LYS A 227 -18.43 24.66 -2.11
N GLU A 228 -18.27 23.35 -1.98
CA GLU A 228 -18.75 22.37 -2.97
C GLU A 228 -20.01 21.65 -2.49
N THR A 229 -20.74 21.02 -3.41
CA THR A 229 -21.93 20.22 -3.08
C THR A 229 -21.51 18.77 -2.85
N ASN A 230 -20.61 18.56 -1.88
CA ASN A 230 -20.20 17.26 -1.40
C ASN A 230 -20.28 17.20 0.14
N LEU A 231 -20.54 16.01 0.66
CA LEU A 231 -20.45 15.66 2.07
C LEU A 231 -19.01 15.40 2.49
N HIS A 232 -18.15 14.89 1.58
CA HIS A 232 -16.74 14.58 1.86
C HIS A 232 -16.02 15.74 2.59
N ASN A 233 -16.17 16.97 2.11
CA ASN A 233 -15.52 18.14 2.72
C ASN A 233 -16.13 18.54 4.07
N VAL A 234 -17.41 18.22 4.29
CA VAL A 234 -18.07 18.48 5.58
C VAL A 234 -17.59 17.51 6.65
N ILE A 235 -17.35 16.25 6.27
CA ILE A 235 -16.90 15.19 7.18
C ILE A 235 -15.39 15.08 7.28
N GLN A 236 -14.61 15.90 6.56
CA GLN A 236 -13.15 15.89 6.60
C GLN A 236 -12.56 15.88 8.02
N PRO A 237 -13.09 16.65 9.00
CA PRO A 237 -12.63 16.56 10.40
C PRO A 237 -12.86 15.20 11.06
N LEU A 238 -13.84 14.42 10.60
CA LEU A 238 -14.15 13.06 11.05
C LEU A 238 -13.28 12.01 10.33
N LEU A 239 -12.83 12.29 9.09
CA LEU A 239 -12.01 11.37 8.30
C LEU A 239 -10.70 10.99 9.00
N LYS A 240 -10.13 11.88 9.81
CA LYS A 240 -8.97 11.58 10.67
C LYS A 240 -9.16 10.39 11.61
N PHE A 241 -10.41 10.03 11.94
CA PHE A 241 -10.74 8.83 12.70
C PHE A 241 -11.14 7.67 11.79
N MET A 242 -11.77 7.96 10.64
CA MET A 242 -12.21 6.94 9.69
C MET A 242 -11.03 6.28 8.98
N TYR A 243 -9.96 7.00 8.63
CA TYR A 243 -8.79 6.40 7.98
C TYR A 243 -8.07 5.39 8.88
N PRO A 244 -7.74 5.66 10.17
CA PRO A 244 -7.20 4.63 11.06
C PRO A 244 -8.12 3.43 11.20
N LEU A 245 -9.42 3.66 11.42
CA LEU A 245 -10.40 2.58 11.52
C LEU A 245 -10.47 1.74 10.24
N GLY A 246 -10.37 2.39 9.08
CA GLY A 246 -10.30 1.77 7.77
C GLY A 246 -9.01 0.99 7.57
N GLY A 247 -7.85 1.65 7.62
CA GLY A 247 -6.53 1.04 7.36
C GLY A 247 -6.16 -0.05 8.36
N ILE A 248 -6.07 0.29 9.64
CA ILE A 248 -5.65 -0.64 10.70
C ILE A 248 -6.71 -1.70 10.93
N GLY A 249 -7.99 -1.28 10.99
CA GLY A 249 -9.10 -2.20 11.19
C GLY A 249 -9.18 -3.23 10.07
N LEU A 250 -9.12 -2.80 8.80
CA LEU A 250 -9.08 -3.71 7.67
C LEU A 250 -7.85 -4.62 7.72
N PHE A 251 -6.66 -4.07 8.01
CA PHE A 251 -5.44 -4.87 8.11
C PHE A 251 -5.54 -5.98 9.15
N PHE A 252 -5.98 -5.67 10.38
CA PHE A 252 -6.14 -6.69 11.42
C PHE A 252 -7.24 -7.69 11.08
N ILE A 253 -8.39 -7.26 10.56
CA ILE A 253 -9.45 -8.17 10.14
C ILE A 253 -8.94 -9.13 9.07
N LEU A 254 -8.23 -8.64 8.06
CA LEU A 254 -7.68 -9.48 6.99
C LEU A 254 -6.56 -10.40 7.48
N LEU A 255 -5.68 -9.94 8.37
CA LEU A 255 -4.68 -10.81 9.01
C LEU A 255 -5.36 -11.97 9.74
N LEU A 256 -6.43 -11.69 10.50
CA LEU A 256 -7.19 -12.73 11.18
C LEU A 256 -7.82 -13.72 10.20
N LEU A 257 -8.44 -13.22 9.13
CA LEU A 257 -9.06 -14.08 8.11
C LEU A 257 -8.03 -14.92 7.34
N TRP A 258 -6.85 -14.37 7.02
CA TRP A 258 -5.83 -15.06 6.24
C TRP A 258 -5.06 -16.11 7.04
N PHE A 259 -4.74 -15.82 8.31
CA PHE A 259 -3.88 -16.69 9.12
C PHE A 259 -4.66 -17.58 10.09
N PHE A 260 -5.92 -17.25 10.37
CA PHE A 260 -6.80 -18.03 11.26
C PHE A 260 -8.14 -18.38 10.58
N PRO A 261 -8.11 -19.05 9.41
CA PRO A 261 -9.33 -19.41 8.69
C PRO A 261 -10.21 -20.38 9.48
N ARG A 262 -11.53 -20.21 9.38
CA ARG A 262 -12.51 -21.02 10.12
C ARG A 262 -13.00 -22.19 9.27
N GLY A 263 -12.32 -23.34 9.35
CA GLY A 263 -12.83 -24.62 8.82
C GLY A 263 -13.41 -24.54 7.40
N LYS A 264 -14.57 -25.18 7.17
CA LYS A 264 -15.27 -25.13 5.87
C LYS A 264 -15.95 -23.78 5.67
N GLU A 265 -15.24 -22.84 5.05
CA GLU A 265 -15.75 -21.51 4.78
C GLU A 265 -16.74 -21.51 3.61
N HIS A 266 -17.82 -20.74 3.75
CA HIS A 266 -18.81 -20.59 2.68
C HIS A 266 -18.20 -19.90 1.45
N PHE A 267 -18.70 -20.22 0.26
CA PHE A 267 -18.17 -19.66 -0.99
C PHE A 267 -18.29 -18.14 -1.03
N TRP A 268 -19.39 -17.58 -0.53
CA TRP A 268 -19.58 -16.13 -0.47
C TRP A 268 -18.52 -15.42 0.38
N LEU A 269 -18.10 -16.01 1.50
CA LEU A 269 -17.10 -15.43 2.39
C LEU A 269 -15.72 -15.44 1.74
N ASN A 270 -15.34 -16.57 1.15
CA ASN A 270 -14.08 -16.71 0.41
C ASN A 270 -13.98 -15.74 -0.78
N LEU A 271 -15.09 -15.54 -1.50
CA LEU A 271 -15.14 -14.63 -2.65
C LEU A 271 -15.06 -13.16 -2.21
N LEU A 272 -15.78 -12.77 -1.17
CA LEU A 272 -15.83 -11.38 -0.68
C LEU A 272 -14.62 -11.01 0.19
N THR A 273 -13.85 -11.97 0.69
CA THR A 273 -12.62 -11.68 1.44
C THR A 273 -11.51 -11.29 0.47
N PRO A 274 -10.88 -10.11 0.59
CA PRO A 274 -9.68 -9.75 -0.16
C PRO A 274 -8.61 -10.85 -0.07
N HIS A 275 -7.96 -11.15 -1.19
CA HIS A 275 -6.92 -12.18 -1.21
C HIS A 275 -5.62 -11.68 -0.58
N ILE A 276 -4.85 -12.57 0.05
CA ILE A 276 -3.56 -12.27 0.69
C ILE A 276 -2.52 -11.68 -0.29
N SER A 277 -2.73 -11.80 -1.60
CA SER A 277 -1.91 -11.10 -2.60
C SER A 277 -1.94 -9.57 -2.43
N LEU A 278 -2.90 -9.01 -1.70
CA LEU A 278 -2.99 -7.58 -1.40
C LEU A 278 -2.32 -7.21 -0.07
N ILE A 279 -1.65 -8.15 0.63
CA ILE A 279 -1.13 -7.95 2.00
C ILE A 279 -0.24 -6.72 2.14
N TYR A 280 0.68 -6.47 1.21
CA TYR A 280 1.58 -5.32 1.31
C TYR A 280 0.85 -4.00 1.06
N LEU A 281 -0.08 -3.97 0.11
CA LEU A 281 -0.88 -2.76 -0.14
C LEU A 281 -1.70 -2.39 1.09
N VAL A 282 -2.38 -3.37 1.70
CA VAL A 282 -3.14 -3.16 2.95
C VAL A 282 -2.22 -2.80 4.12
N PHE A 283 -1.03 -3.40 4.22
CA PHE A 283 -0.05 -3.04 5.23
C PHE A 283 0.38 -1.58 5.11
N PHE A 284 0.74 -1.12 3.91
CA PHE A 284 1.10 0.28 3.68
C PHE A 284 -0.08 1.22 3.96
N MET A 285 -1.30 0.86 3.56
CA MET A 285 -2.51 1.61 3.93
C MET A 285 -2.63 1.75 5.46
N ALA A 286 -2.39 0.68 6.24
CA ALA A 286 -2.40 0.76 7.69
C ALA A 286 -1.30 1.66 8.25
N CYS A 287 -0.08 1.61 7.68
CA CYS A 287 1.03 2.47 8.09
C CYS A 287 0.73 3.96 7.90
N VAL A 288 0.10 4.33 6.78
CA VAL A 288 -0.21 5.74 6.46
C VAL A 288 -1.57 6.19 6.97
N SER A 289 -2.33 5.29 7.62
CA SER A 289 -3.66 5.63 8.15
C SER A 289 -3.62 6.47 9.42
N PHE A 290 -2.46 6.55 10.08
CA PHE A 290 -2.24 7.40 11.23
C PHE A 290 -1.65 8.73 10.77
N ASP A 291 -2.21 9.82 11.29
CA ASP A 291 -1.63 11.18 11.31
C ASP A 291 -2.07 12.17 10.21
N GLY A 292 -2.49 13.38 10.62
CA GLY A 292 -2.69 14.59 9.81
C GLY A 292 -3.56 14.56 8.52
N LEU A 293 -3.84 15.75 7.96
CA LEU A 293 -4.38 15.91 6.59
C LEU A 293 -3.38 15.43 5.50
N LEU A 294 -2.10 15.34 5.84
CA LEU A 294 -1.00 15.05 4.90
C LEU A 294 -0.86 13.57 4.52
N LEU A 295 -1.19 12.63 5.43
CA LEU A 295 -1.11 11.19 5.13
C LEU A 295 -2.46 10.62 4.66
N SER A 296 -3.56 11.38 4.82
CA SER A 296 -4.87 10.98 4.30
C SER A 296 -4.91 10.88 2.78
N GLU A 297 -4.26 11.79 2.07
CA GLU A 297 -4.18 11.73 0.60
C GLU A 297 -3.39 10.50 0.14
N LEU A 298 -2.29 10.20 0.83
CA LEU A 298 -1.50 8.99 0.57
C LEU A 298 -2.28 7.71 0.88
N PHE A 299 -3.10 7.73 1.94
CA PHE A 299 -4.02 6.63 2.23
C PHE A 299 -4.98 6.40 1.08
N GLU A 300 -5.59 7.46 0.55
CA GLU A 300 -6.55 7.39 -0.55
C GLU A 300 -5.91 6.88 -1.84
N LEU A 301 -4.73 7.39 -2.20
CA LEU A 301 -3.95 6.91 -3.33
C LEU A 301 -3.61 5.41 -3.23
N LEU A 302 -3.46 4.85 -2.02
CA LEU A 302 -3.30 3.41 -1.83
C LEU A 302 -4.65 2.67 -1.83
N PHE A 303 -5.69 3.28 -1.28
CA PHE A 303 -7.00 2.69 -1.10
C PHE A 303 -7.74 2.46 -2.42
N TYR A 304 -7.75 3.41 -3.34
CA TYR A 304 -8.50 3.26 -4.59
C TYR A 304 -7.94 2.17 -5.53
N PRO A 305 -6.61 2.02 -5.71
CA PRO A 305 -6.03 0.87 -6.37
C PRO A 305 -6.33 -0.46 -5.65
N PHE A 306 -6.40 -0.47 -4.32
CA PHE A 306 -6.84 -1.64 -3.56
C PHE A 306 -8.27 -2.04 -3.95
N LEU A 307 -9.21 -1.08 -4.00
CA LEU A 307 -10.60 -1.33 -4.40
C LEU A 307 -10.70 -1.84 -5.84
N LEU A 308 -9.89 -1.30 -6.75
CA LEU A 308 -9.84 -1.73 -8.15
C LEU A 308 -9.33 -3.17 -8.28
N LEU A 309 -8.17 -3.48 -7.68
CA LEU A 309 -7.59 -4.82 -7.73
C LEU A 309 -8.51 -5.86 -7.05
N TYR A 310 -9.17 -5.48 -5.96
CA TYR A 310 -10.18 -6.29 -5.29
C TYR A 310 -11.39 -6.56 -6.19
N SER A 311 -11.91 -5.54 -6.87
CA SER A 311 -13.04 -5.67 -7.80
C SER A 311 -12.67 -6.55 -9.01
N ILE A 312 -11.47 -6.35 -9.59
CA ILE A 312 -10.95 -7.19 -10.68
C ILE A 312 -10.84 -8.65 -10.22
N ARG A 313 -10.33 -8.90 -9.01
CA ARG A 313 -10.26 -10.26 -8.46
C ARG A 313 -11.63 -10.92 -8.41
N ILE A 314 -12.64 -10.22 -7.88
CA ILE A 314 -14.01 -10.77 -7.81
C ILE A 314 -14.49 -11.18 -9.20
N LEU A 315 -14.34 -10.28 -10.18
CA LEU A 315 -14.73 -10.55 -11.55
C LEU A 315 -14.00 -11.77 -12.14
N VAL A 316 -12.68 -11.86 -11.95
CA VAL A 316 -11.86 -12.98 -12.44
C VAL A 316 -12.27 -14.30 -11.79
N CYS A 317 -12.56 -14.31 -10.48
CA CYS A 317 -13.04 -15.51 -9.79
C CYS A 317 -14.43 -15.97 -10.27
N ILE A 318 -15.29 -15.02 -10.68
CA ILE A 318 -16.61 -15.30 -11.23
C ILE A 318 -16.52 -15.81 -12.68
N LEU A 319 -15.68 -15.19 -13.52
CA LEU A 319 -15.53 -15.54 -14.94
C LEU A 319 -14.75 -16.84 -15.15
N TYR A 320 -13.75 -17.10 -14.30
CA TYR A 320 -12.84 -18.23 -14.42
C TYR A 320 -12.82 -19.04 -13.13
N PRO A 321 -13.95 -19.67 -12.74
CA PRO A 321 -14.02 -20.43 -11.51
C PRO A 321 -13.08 -21.64 -11.52
N SER A 322 -12.44 -21.94 -10.39
CA SER A 322 -11.69 -23.18 -10.21
C SER A 322 -12.60 -24.41 -10.31
N THR A 323 -12.13 -25.46 -10.97
CA THR A 323 -12.82 -26.76 -11.10
C THR A 323 -12.65 -27.64 -9.86
N LYS A 324 -11.66 -27.37 -9.02
CA LYS A 324 -11.36 -28.12 -7.78
C LYS A 324 -12.23 -27.65 -6.60
N ARG A 325 -13.54 -27.54 -6.79
CA ARG A 325 -14.50 -27.13 -5.72
C ARG A 325 -14.81 -28.23 -4.72
N GLU A 326 -14.33 -29.45 -4.95
CA GLU A 326 -14.52 -30.56 -4.03
C GLU A 326 -13.46 -30.51 -2.93
N SER A 327 -13.90 -30.22 -1.71
CA SER A 327 -13.16 -30.28 -0.43
C SER A 327 -12.22 -29.10 -0.07
N VAL A 328 -12.81 -27.95 0.27
CA VAL A 328 -12.27 -27.12 1.37
C VAL A 328 -13.19 -27.28 2.58
#